data_AF-A0A2S2N501-F1
#
_entry.id   AF-A0A2S2N501-F1
#
_cell.length_a   1.000
_cell.length_b   1.000
_cell.length_c   1.000
_cell.angle_alpha   90.00
_cell.angle_beta   90.00
_cell.angle_gamma   90.00
#
_symmetry.space_group_name_H-M   'P 1'
#
loop_
_entity.id
_entity.type
_entity.pdbx_description
1 polymer ?
#
loop_
_entity_poly.entity_id
_entity_poly.type
_entity_poly.pdbx_seq_one_letter_code
_entity_poly.pdbx_strand_id
1 'polypeptide(L)'
;WGTYRPHVYFGMKTRSPRAVVTGLMWLQHGGSLRHTSEQNDGVARYGWLMHDGENFGVQEIRDEGLVLRTEFVKQPGGDHGGDWSWRVTVKTEGKGPAPLLSLFFYVATDGQGTLRPVLENGTRLAAVAGTA
;
A
#
# COMPACT_ATOMS: atom_id res chain seq x y z
N TRP A 1 13.70 4.42 -2.72
CA TRP A 1 12.24 4.20 -2.61
C TRP A 1 11.51 5.45 -2.13
N GLY A 2 10.23 5.60 -2.48
CA GLY A 2 9.33 6.64 -1.96
C GLY A 2 7.89 6.53 -2.48
N THR A 3 6.99 7.33 -1.92
CA THR A 3 5.55 7.42 -2.22
C THR A 3 5.24 8.17 -3.52
N TYR A 4 6.02 7.91 -4.58
CA TYR A 4 5.98 8.68 -5.84
C TYR A 4 4.83 8.28 -6.78
N ARG A 5 3.71 7.78 -6.23
CA ARG A 5 2.52 7.36 -6.99
C ARG A 5 1.27 8.08 -6.45
N PRO A 6 1.16 9.41 -6.67
CA PRO A 6 0.11 10.21 -6.03
C PRO A 6 -1.32 9.88 -6.51
N HIS A 7 -1.47 9.16 -7.62
CA HIS A 7 -2.78 8.72 -8.15
C HIS A 7 -3.35 7.49 -7.44
N VAL A 8 -2.60 6.82 -6.57
CA VAL A 8 -3.12 5.73 -5.72
C VAL A 8 -3.19 6.20 -4.28
N TYR A 9 -4.13 5.64 -3.51
CA TYR A 9 -4.28 5.99 -2.10
C TYR A 9 -3.00 5.72 -1.31
N PHE A 10 -2.40 4.55 -1.48
CA PHE A 10 -1.12 4.21 -0.84
C PHE A 10 -0.30 3.24 -1.69
N GLY A 11 0.97 3.59 -1.92
CA GLY A 11 1.91 2.78 -2.66
C GLY A 11 3.29 3.42 -2.76
N MET A 12 4.31 2.62 -3.07
CA MET A 12 5.67 3.10 -3.27
C MET A 12 6.22 2.66 -4.62
N LYS A 13 7.25 3.36 -5.09
CA LYS A 13 8.03 2.98 -6.27
C LYS A 13 9.51 3.35 -6.12
N THR A 14 10.34 2.74 -6.94
CA THR A 14 11.71 3.20 -7.18
C THR A 14 11.75 4.42 -8.11
N ARG A 15 12.82 5.22 -8.06
CA ARG A 15 13.06 6.36 -8.97
C ARG A 15 13.81 5.87 -10.21
N SER A 16 13.18 4.97 -10.95
CA SER A 16 13.76 4.32 -12.14
C SER A 16 12.75 4.36 -13.29
N PRO A 17 13.22 4.43 -14.57
CA PRO A 17 12.38 4.16 -15.74
C PRO A 17 11.95 2.70 -15.87
N ARG A 18 12.61 1.79 -15.14
CA ARG A 18 12.24 0.40 -14.92
C ARG A 18 11.97 0.20 -13.43
N ALA A 19 10.78 0.56 -12.99
CA ALA A 19 10.40 0.65 -11.60
C ALA A 19 9.70 -0.63 -11.11
N VAL A 20 10.14 -1.08 -9.93
CA VAL A 20 9.29 -1.92 -9.08
C VAL A 20 8.31 -1.00 -8.38
N VAL A 21 7.03 -1.36 -8.43
CA VAL A 21 5.94 -0.66 -7.75
C VAL A 21 5.27 -1.59 -6.75
N THR A 22 4.86 -1.02 -5.64
CA THR A 22 4.02 -1.69 -4.65
C THR A 22 2.78 -0.84 -4.40
N GLY A 23 1.70 -1.47 -3.93
CA GLY A 23 0.48 -0.75 -3.59
C GLY A 23 -0.44 -1.52 -2.68
N LEU A 24 -1.36 -0.76 -2.09
CA LEU A 24 -2.45 -1.24 -1.25
C LEU A 24 -3.76 -1.10 -2.01
N MET A 25 -4.64 -2.10 -1.90
CA MET A 25 -6.06 -1.99 -2.22
C MET A 25 -6.86 -2.52 -1.03
N TRP A 26 -8.11 -2.08 -0.91
CA TRP A 26 -9.03 -2.64 0.08
C TRP A 26 -10.45 -2.76 -0.47
N LEU A 27 -11.18 -3.75 0.03
CA LEU A 27 -12.57 -4.01 -0.33
C LEU A 27 -13.37 -4.31 0.94
N GLN A 28 -14.30 -3.43 1.26
CA GLN A 28 -15.40 -3.76 2.17
C GLN A 28 -16.38 -4.65 1.41
N HIS A 29 -16.69 -5.85 1.93
CA HIS A 29 -17.60 -6.78 1.25
C HIS A 29 -18.98 -6.15 1.07
N GLY A 30 -19.48 -6.15 -0.18
CA GLY A 30 -20.70 -5.43 -0.58
C GLY A 30 -20.47 -4.01 -1.10
N GLY A 31 -19.25 -3.47 -0.99
CA GLY A 31 -18.83 -2.19 -1.55
C GLY A 31 -17.95 -2.32 -2.80
N SER A 32 -17.19 -1.26 -3.09
CA SER A 32 -16.28 -1.19 -4.24
C SER A 32 -14.81 -1.38 -3.83
N LEU A 33 -14.00 -1.92 -4.74
CA LEU A 33 -12.56 -2.04 -4.55
C LEU A 33 -11.90 -0.65 -4.64
N ARG A 34 -11.15 -0.28 -3.60
CA ARG A 34 -10.41 0.99 -3.54
C ARG A 34 -8.97 0.79 -3.97
N HIS A 35 -8.48 1.66 -4.85
CA HIS A 35 -7.08 1.65 -5.31
C HIS A 35 -6.59 3.03 -5.72
N THR A 36 -7.18 3.60 -6.77
CA THR A 36 -6.85 4.93 -7.27
C THR A 36 -7.64 6.00 -6.54
N SER A 37 -7.02 7.17 -6.35
CA SER A 37 -7.61 8.31 -5.67
C SER A 37 -8.57 9.06 -6.61
N GLU A 38 -9.76 8.48 -6.83
CA GLU A 38 -10.78 9.07 -7.70
C GLU A 38 -11.64 10.06 -6.93
N GLN A 39 -12.00 11.19 -7.56
CA GLN A 39 -12.78 12.23 -6.89
C GLN A 39 -14.21 11.79 -6.53
N ASN A 40 -14.76 10.82 -7.25
CA ASN A 40 -16.16 10.41 -7.16
C ASN A 40 -16.38 9.02 -6.55
N ASP A 41 -15.38 8.47 -5.86
CA ASP A 41 -15.49 7.11 -5.34
C ASP A 41 -16.18 7.03 -3.97
N GLY A 42 -16.35 8.15 -3.28
CA GLY A 42 -17.05 8.20 -1.99
C GLY A 42 -16.14 8.09 -0.77
N VAL A 43 -14.81 8.07 -0.94
CA VAL A 43 -13.87 8.23 0.17
C VAL A 43 -14.03 9.63 0.76
N ALA A 44 -14.48 9.70 2.01
CA ALA A 44 -14.85 10.96 2.66
C ALA A 44 -13.65 11.88 2.90
N ARG A 45 -12.49 11.31 3.24
CA ARG A 45 -11.25 12.07 3.46
C ARG A 45 -10.04 11.16 3.29
N TYR A 46 -8.97 11.69 2.72
CA TYR A 46 -7.66 11.05 2.79
C TYR A 46 -6.56 12.11 2.81
N GLY A 47 -5.43 11.79 3.43
CA GLY A 47 -4.28 12.69 3.41
C GLY A 47 -3.17 12.30 4.36
N TRP A 48 -1.98 12.84 4.11
CA TRP A 48 -0.84 12.71 5.00
C TRP A 48 -1.04 13.58 6.24
N LEU A 49 -1.02 12.97 7.42
CA LEU A 49 -0.94 13.66 8.70
C LEU A 49 0.50 14.10 8.98
N MET A 50 1.47 13.27 8.59
CA MET A 50 2.90 13.55 8.66
C MET A 50 3.57 12.92 7.44
N HIS A 51 4.48 13.64 6.79
CA HIS A 51 5.31 13.11 5.72
C HIS A 51 6.55 14.00 5.56
N ASP A 52 7.75 13.47 5.77
CA ASP A 52 8.98 14.26 5.69
C ASP A 52 9.53 14.36 4.25
N GLY A 53 8.90 13.66 3.31
CA GLY A 53 9.32 13.60 1.90
C GLY A 53 10.41 12.56 1.64
N GLU A 54 10.92 11.92 2.69
CA GLU A 54 12.07 11.03 2.59
C GLU A 54 11.88 9.77 3.42
N ASN A 55 11.96 9.83 4.74
CA ASN A 55 12.17 8.67 5.60
C ASN A 55 10.88 8.07 6.16
N PHE A 56 9.82 8.85 6.36
CA PHE A 56 8.59 8.32 6.94
C PHE A 56 7.33 9.07 6.49
N GLY A 57 6.19 8.41 6.71
CA GLY A 57 4.90 9.05 6.55
C GLY A 57 3.80 8.33 7.29
N VAL A 58 2.79 9.10 7.68
CA VAL A 58 1.55 8.64 8.30
C VAL A 58 0.40 9.29 7.54
N GLN A 59 -0.44 8.47 6.93
CA GLN A 59 -1.64 8.88 6.23
C GLN A 59 -2.88 8.30 6.93
N GLU A 60 -3.95 9.08 6.91
CA GLU A 60 -5.28 8.65 7.33
C GLU A 60 -6.22 8.67 6.12
N ILE A 61 -7.05 7.65 5.99
CA ILE A 61 -8.10 7.50 4.97
C ILE A 61 -9.39 7.14 5.71
N ARG A 62 -10.46 7.88 5.43
CA ARG A 62 -11.81 7.67 5.97
C ARG A 62 -12.75 7.25 4.85
N ASP A 63 -13.26 6.03 4.91
CA ASP A 63 -14.05 5.41 3.86
C ASP A 63 -15.20 4.60 4.48
N GLU A 64 -16.45 5.00 4.25
CA GLU A 64 -17.65 4.25 4.66
C GLU A 64 -17.68 3.75 6.12
N GLY A 65 -17.23 4.57 7.08
CA GLY A 65 -17.17 4.18 8.49
C GLY A 65 -15.91 3.38 8.87
N LEU A 66 -14.95 3.25 7.96
CA LEU A 66 -13.61 2.77 8.24
C LEU A 66 -12.63 3.94 8.35
N VAL A 67 -11.69 3.82 9.30
CA VAL A 67 -10.50 4.66 9.39
C VAL A 67 -9.30 3.78 9.15
N LEU A 68 -8.71 3.91 7.97
CA LEU A 68 -7.47 3.27 7.61
C LEU A 68 -6.32 4.23 7.95
N ARG A 69 -5.31 3.71 8.63
CA ARG A 69 -4.05 4.38 8.88
C ARG A 69 -2.94 3.63 8.17
N THR A 70 -2.30 4.29 7.22
CA THR A 70 -1.19 3.76 6.42
C THR A 70 0.09 4.47 6.83
N GLU A 71 1.07 3.70 7.25
CA GLU A 71 2.33 4.22 7.80
C GLU A 71 3.49 3.56 7.08
N PHE A 72 4.55 4.32 6.82
CA PHE A 72 5.80 3.75 6.36
C PHE A 72 7.00 4.36 7.07
N VAL A 73 8.06 3.56 7.18
CA VAL A 73 9.41 3.99 7.57
C VAL A 73 10.41 3.38 6.58
N LYS A 74 11.42 4.14 6.20
CA LYS A 74 12.57 3.67 5.43
C LYS A 74 13.78 3.54 6.34
N GLN A 75 14.58 2.50 6.10
CA GLN A 75 15.87 2.30 6.72
C GLN A 75 16.95 2.34 5.63
N PRO A 76 17.76 3.41 5.58
CA PRO A 76 18.90 3.46 4.67
C PRO A 76 19.90 2.33 4.94
N GLY A 77 20.50 1.78 3.88
CA GLY A 77 21.48 0.71 3.99
C GLY A 77 21.76 0.04 2.64
N GLY A 78 22.92 -0.61 2.56
CA GLY A 78 23.40 -1.28 1.34
C GLY A 78 23.52 -0.35 0.12
N ASP A 79 23.69 -0.95 -1.06
CA ASP A 79 23.94 -0.23 -2.32
C ASP A 79 22.69 -0.08 -3.21
N HIS A 80 21.52 -0.53 -2.74
CA HIS A 80 20.29 -0.65 -3.54
C HIS A 80 19.11 0.18 -3.01
N GLY A 81 19.38 1.18 -2.17
CA GLY A 81 18.38 2.15 -1.70
C GLY A 81 17.65 1.76 -0.40
N GLY A 82 18.22 0.84 0.38
CA GLY A 82 17.75 0.44 1.70
C GLY A 82 16.44 -0.34 1.72
N ASP A 83 15.93 -0.52 2.93
CA ASP A 83 14.69 -1.23 3.22
C ASP A 83 13.57 -0.24 3.56
N TRP A 84 12.34 -0.73 3.50
CA TRP A 84 11.17 0.01 3.97
C TRP A 84 10.13 -0.96 4.53
N SER A 85 9.32 -0.48 5.46
CA SER A 85 8.25 -1.26 6.09
C SER A 85 6.96 -0.46 6.07
N TRP A 86 5.84 -1.15 5.84
CA TRP A 86 4.50 -0.60 5.95
C TRP A 86 3.78 -1.15 7.17
N ARG A 87 2.95 -0.31 7.78
CA ARG A 87 1.91 -0.74 8.70
C ARG A 87 0.58 -0.20 8.20
N VAL A 88 -0.39 -1.10 8.07
CA VAL A 88 -1.78 -0.75 7.74
C VAL A 88 -2.64 -1.16 8.92
N THR A 89 -3.29 -0.18 9.55
CA THR A 89 -4.22 -0.40 10.66
C THR A 89 -5.60 0.06 10.23
N VAL A 90 -6.62 -0.76 10.46
CA VAL A 90 -8.01 -0.37 10.15
C VAL A 90 -8.84 -0.40 11.42
N LYS A 91 -9.61 0.66 11.64
CA LYS A 91 -10.57 0.78 12.73
C LYS A 91 -11.95 1.06 12.15
N THR A 92 -12.98 0.57 12.82
CA THR A 92 -14.37 0.91 12.51
C THR A 92 -14.82 2.10 13.33
N GLU A 93 -15.51 3.05 12.71
CA GLU A 93 -16.18 4.16 13.34
C GLU A 93 -17.69 3.89 13.34
N GLY A 94 -18.27 3.74 14.53
CA GLY A 94 -19.70 3.50 14.71
C GLY A 94 -20.00 2.44 15.76
N LYS A 95 -21.29 2.22 16.02
CA LYS A 95 -21.79 1.23 16.99
C LYS A 95 -22.26 -0.08 16.35
N GLY A 96 -22.07 -0.23 15.04
CA GLY A 96 -22.48 -1.42 14.28
C GLY A 96 -21.45 -2.56 14.33
N PRO A 97 -21.81 -3.75 13.81
CA PRO A 97 -20.84 -4.84 13.64
C PRO A 97 -19.72 -4.40 12.70
N ALA A 98 -18.50 -4.90 12.96
CA ALA A 98 -17.39 -4.64 12.06
C ALA A 98 -17.67 -5.29 10.68
N PRO A 99 -17.53 -4.54 9.58
CA PRO A 99 -17.73 -5.11 8.25
C PRO A 99 -16.60 -6.08 7.91
N LEU A 100 -16.89 -7.04 7.05
CA LEU A 100 -15.85 -7.90 6.50
C LEU A 100 -15.01 -7.09 5.51
N LEU A 101 -13.70 -7.04 5.77
CA LEU A 101 -12.74 -6.24 5.01
C LEU A 101 -11.62 -7.14 4.47
N SER A 102 -11.37 -7.03 3.17
CA SER A 102 -10.21 -7.63 2.52
C SER A 102 -9.16 -6.56 2.22
N LEU A 103 -7.92 -6.80 2.62
CA LEU A 103 -6.76 -5.99 2.27
C LEU A 103 -5.91 -6.73 1.23
N PHE A 104 -5.47 -6.02 0.20
CA PHE A 104 -4.64 -6.58 -0.86
C PHE A 104 -3.33 -5.81 -0.95
N PHE A 105 -2.22 -6.54 -0.87
CA PHE A 105 -0.88 -6.02 -1.06
C PHE A 105 -0.33 -6.58 -2.35
N TYR A 106 0.16 -5.72 -3.24
CA TYR A 106 0.70 -6.16 -4.51
C TYR A 106 2.08 -5.56 -4.79
N VAL A 107 2.81 -6.27 -5.64
CA VAL A 107 4.07 -5.82 -6.25
C VAL A 107 3.97 -6.06 -7.76
N ALA A 108 4.48 -5.12 -8.55
CA ALA A 108 4.54 -5.21 -10.00
C ALA A 108 5.82 -4.58 -10.54
N THR A 109 6.21 -4.96 -11.75
CA THR A 109 7.27 -4.32 -12.54
C THR A 109 6.63 -3.59 -13.71
N ASP A 110 7.25 -2.53 -14.22
CA ASP A 110 6.74 -1.74 -15.35
C ASP A 110 7.05 -2.35 -16.73
N GLY A 111 6.97 -3.69 -16.82
CA GLY A 111 6.91 -4.42 -18.08
C GLY A 111 8.23 -5.05 -18.56
N GLN A 112 9.35 -4.85 -17.86
CA GLN A 112 10.66 -5.45 -18.22
C GLN A 112 11.31 -6.28 -17.10
N GLY A 113 10.54 -6.67 -16.09
CA GLY A 113 11.02 -7.44 -14.95
C GLY A 113 10.25 -8.75 -14.72
N THR A 114 10.85 -9.68 -14.00
CA THR A 114 10.21 -10.95 -13.60
C THR A 114 9.83 -10.90 -12.13
N LEU A 115 8.69 -11.48 -11.78
CA LEU A 115 8.28 -11.66 -10.38
C LEU A 115 7.84 -13.11 -10.19
N ARG A 116 8.35 -13.74 -9.13
CA ARG A 116 7.98 -15.10 -8.74
C ARG A 116 7.67 -15.14 -7.25
N PRO A 117 6.56 -15.78 -6.84
CA PRO A 117 6.29 -16.02 -5.44
C PRO A 117 7.29 -17.05 -4.90
N VAL A 118 7.79 -16.81 -3.70
CA VAL A 118 8.54 -17.78 -2.90
C VAL A 118 7.59 -18.25 -1.81
N LEU A 119 7.18 -19.52 -1.89
CA LEU A 119 6.20 -20.11 -0.99
C LEU A 119 6.89 -20.95 0.08
N GLU A 120 6.47 -20.78 1.32
CA GLU A 120 6.73 -21.73 2.40
C GLU A 120 5.64 -22.79 2.44
N ASN A 121 6.05 -24.05 2.64
CA ASN A 121 5.17 -25.22 2.71
C ASN A 121 4.20 -25.36 1.52
N GLY A 122 4.53 -24.75 0.37
CA GLY A 122 3.73 -24.77 -0.86
C GLY A 122 2.45 -23.92 -0.85
N THR A 123 2.11 -23.25 0.26
CA THR A 123 0.82 -22.54 0.40
C THR A 123 0.95 -21.12 0.93
N ARG A 124 2.00 -20.80 1.70
CA ARG A 124 2.16 -19.50 2.36
C ARG A 124 3.17 -18.65 1.60
N LEU A 125 2.78 -17.47 1.12
CA LEU A 125 3.72 -16.53 0.52
C LEU A 125 4.71 -16.02 1.57
N ALA A 126 6.00 -16.28 1.38
CA ALA A 126 7.08 -15.82 2.27
C ALA A 126 7.82 -14.61 1.70
N ALA A 127 8.05 -14.59 0.38
CA ALA A 127 8.67 -13.48 -0.31
C ALA A 127 8.24 -13.42 -1.78
N VAL A 128 8.52 -12.30 -2.44
CA VAL A 128 8.50 -12.19 -3.90
C VAL A 128 9.93 -11.94 -4.35
N ALA A 129 10.44 -12.82 -5.22
CA ALA A 129 11.76 -12.69 -5.81
C ALA A 129 11.63 -12.34 -7.29
N GLY A 130 12.65 -11.73 -7.88
CA GLY A 130 12.54 -11.28 -9.25
C GLY A 130 13.68 -10.41 -9.73
N THR A 131 13.52 -9.89 -10.93
CA THR A 131 14.41 -8.90 -11.56
C THR A 131 13.59 -7.69 -11.97
N ALA A 132 14.14 -6.49 -11.80
CA ALA A 132 13.54 -5.23 -12.21
C ALA A 132 14.14 -4.74 -13.53
#